data_AF-A0AAN5WZI1-F1
#
_entry.id   AF-A0AAN5WZI1-F1
#
_cell.length_a   1.000
_cell.length_b   1.000
_cell.length_c   1.000
_cell.angle_alpha   90.00
_cell.angle_beta   90.00
_cell.angle_gamma   90.00
#
_symmetry.space_group_name_H-M   'P 1'
#
loop_
_entity.id
_entity.type
_entity.pdbx_description
1 polymer ?
#
loop_
_entity_poly.entity_id
_entity_poly.type
_entity_poly.pdbx_seq_one_letter_code
_entity_poly.pdbx_strand_id
1 'polypeptide(L)'
;MGVKLTETRINTLLSTLNDLICEDGLLTREQRENMVMTVATIGGLNERIRQATAEKEARKQAKAEKPPKKPREPDLVFPRSGKPWASEDLDLIHGIIDGIPDEEIDNQVLWLSEKQGRTPYAIALKIVSEGRLDEEWAKRWQPAAKEIREKHAQQLEKVQTYQES
;
A
#
# COMPACT_ATOMS: atom_id res chain seq x y z
N MET A 1 19.17 4.67 18.69
CA MET A 1 19.49 3.70 17.62
C MET A 1 18.97 2.33 18.05
N GLY A 2 17.90 1.83 17.42
CA GLY A 2 17.35 0.51 17.72
C GLY A 2 18.20 -0.57 17.04
N VAL A 3 18.78 -1.46 17.82
CA VAL A 3 19.55 -2.59 17.29
C VAL A 3 18.57 -3.56 16.62
N LYS A 4 18.66 -3.73 15.30
CA LYS A 4 17.88 -4.76 14.60
C LYS A 4 18.34 -6.15 15.06
N LEU A 5 17.39 -6.92 15.59
CA LEU A 5 17.60 -8.31 15.95
C LEU A 5 17.59 -9.14 14.64
N THR A 6 18.73 -9.73 14.30
CA THR A 6 18.87 -10.58 13.10
C THR A 6 18.79 -12.05 13.50
N GLU A 7 18.31 -12.91 12.60
CA GLU A 7 18.20 -14.37 12.83
C GLU A 7 19.53 -14.97 13.28
N THR A 8 20.64 -14.56 12.67
CA THR A 8 22.00 -14.98 13.06
C THR A 8 22.29 -14.68 14.52
N ARG A 9 21.94 -13.48 15.02
CA ARG A 9 22.20 -13.08 16.41
C ARG A 9 21.32 -13.85 17.39
N ILE A 10 20.09 -14.16 17.01
CA ILE A 10 19.19 -15.00 17.82
C ILE A 10 19.74 -16.42 17.90
N ASN A 11 20.20 -16.99 16.79
CA ASN A 11 20.80 -18.33 16.77
C ASN A 11 22.08 -18.40 17.61
N THR A 12 22.95 -17.40 17.54
CA THR A 12 24.14 -17.31 18.41
C THR A 12 23.74 -17.24 19.88
N LEU A 13 22.75 -16.41 20.24
CA LEU A 13 22.26 -16.31 21.61
C LEU A 13 21.70 -17.64 22.11
N LEU A 14 20.89 -18.34 21.30
CA LEU A 14 20.35 -19.66 21.65
C LEU A 14 21.46 -20.68 21.89
N SER A 15 22.52 -20.69 21.06
CA SER A 15 23.68 -21.57 21.24
C SER A 15 24.37 -21.29 22.58
N THR A 16 24.70 -20.03 22.86
CA THR A 16 25.38 -19.66 24.11
C THR A 16 24.56 -20.00 25.34
N LEU A 17 23.24 -19.75 25.30
CA LEU A 17 22.35 -20.08 26.42
C LEU A 17 22.26 -21.59 26.63
N ASN A 18 22.22 -22.39 25.56
CA ASN A 18 22.24 -23.84 25.66
C ASN A 18 23.55 -24.36 26.26
N ASP A 19 24.69 -23.81 25.85
CA ASP A 19 26.00 -24.18 26.43
C ASP A 19 26.03 -23.91 27.94
N LEU A 20 25.57 -22.73 28.37
CA LEU A 20 25.43 -22.37 29.79
C LEU A 20 24.46 -23.28 30.56
N ILE A 21 23.36 -23.70 29.93
CA ILE A 21 22.41 -24.65 30.53
C ILE A 21 23.03 -26.04 30.66
N CYS A 22 24.01 -26.42 29.84
CA CYS A 22 24.66 -27.72 29.89
C CYS A 22 25.87 -27.75 30.83
N GLU A 23 26.46 -26.61 31.19
CA GLU A 23 27.57 -26.56 32.14
C GLU A 23 27.11 -26.85 33.59
N ASP A 24 27.81 -27.77 34.25
CA ASP A 24 27.54 -28.16 35.63
C ASP A 24 28.18 -27.18 36.62
N GLY A 25 27.46 -26.87 37.71
CA GLY A 25 27.97 -26.05 38.81
C GLY A 25 27.94 -24.53 38.61
N LEU A 26 27.64 -24.02 37.40
CA LEU A 26 27.54 -22.58 37.13
C LEU A 26 26.19 -21.95 37.53
N LEU A 27 25.12 -22.74 37.53
CA LEU A 27 23.76 -22.28 37.75
C LEU A 27 23.10 -23.06 38.88
N THR A 28 22.35 -22.35 39.72
CA THR A 28 21.40 -22.98 40.62
C THR A 28 20.29 -23.66 39.83
N ARG A 29 19.58 -24.59 40.47
CA ARG A 29 18.43 -25.29 39.85
C ARG A 29 17.40 -24.30 39.28
N GLU A 30 17.02 -23.30 40.06
CA GLU A 30 16.05 -22.28 39.65
C GLU A 30 16.55 -21.45 38.46
N GLN A 31 17.83 -21.06 38.46
CA GLN A 31 18.42 -20.33 37.32
C GLN A 31 18.40 -21.16 36.04
N ARG A 32 18.67 -22.47 36.15
CA ARG A 32 18.63 -23.39 35.02
C ARG A 32 17.22 -23.54 34.47
N GLU A 33 16.22 -23.74 35.34
CA GLU A 33 14.81 -23.84 34.95
C GLU A 33 14.33 -22.55 34.25
N ASN A 34 14.66 -21.38 34.80
CA ASN A 34 14.35 -20.08 34.20
C ASN A 34 15.03 -19.87 32.84
N MET A 35 16.28 -20.31 32.70
CA MET A 35 17.00 -20.18 31.44
C MET A 35 16.46 -21.13 30.36
N VAL A 36 16.06 -22.35 30.72
CA VAL A 36 15.36 -23.28 29.82
C VAL A 36 14.05 -22.66 29.30
N MET A 37 13.24 -22.06 30.19
CA MET A 37 12.01 -21.35 29.77
C MET A 37 12.32 -20.19 28.83
N THR A 38 13.42 -19.47 29.07
CA THR A 38 13.87 -18.37 28.23
C THR A 38 14.28 -18.85 26.84
N VAL A 39 15.06 -19.92 26.74
CA VAL A 39 15.46 -20.54 25.47
C VAL A 39 14.25 -21.01 24.68
N ALA A 40 13.28 -21.68 25.33
CA ALA A 40 12.03 -22.09 24.68
C ALA A 40 11.25 -20.91 24.11
N THR A 41 11.16 -19.81 24.87
CA THR A 41 10.48 -18.59 24.45
C THR A 41 11.18 -17.93 23.26
N ILE A 42 12.51 -17.77 23.33
CA ILE A 42 13.31 -17.17 22.25
C ILE A 42 13.23 -18.04 20.98
N GLY A 43 13.31 -19.36 21.12
CA GLY A 43 13.15 -20.31 20.01
C GLY A 43 11.80 -20.18 19.32
N GLY A 44 10.70 -20.09 20.10
CA GLY A 44 9.36 -19.88 19.57
C GLY A 44 9.20 -18.53 18.85
N LEU A 45 9.82 -17.45 19.36
CA LEU A 45 9.84 -16.15 18.69
C LEU A 45 10.64 -16.19 17.38
N ASN A 46 11.79 -16.87 17.38
CA ASN A 46 12.63 -17.03 16.19
C ASN A 46 11.85 -17.74 15.06
N GLU A 47 11.12 -18.80 15.40
CA GLU A 47 10.31 -19.54 14.43
C GLU A 47 9.19 -18.68 13.83
N ARG A 48 8.52 -17.85 14.64
CA ARG A 48 7.51 -16.91 14.12
C ARG A 48 8.11 -15.89 13.16
N ILE A 49 9.32 -15.38 13.45
CA ILE A 49 10.03 -14.46 12.56
C ILE A 49 10.35 -15.14 11.23
N ARG A 50 10.81 -16.39 11.27
CA ARG A 50 11.11 -17.20 10.08
C ARG A 50 9.85 -17.42 9.24
N GLN A 51 8.74 -17.80 9.86
CA GLN A 51 7.44 -17.99 9.19
C GLN A 51 6.94 -16.70 8.55
N ALA A 52 6.97 -15.58 9.27
CA ALA A 52 6.57 -14.28 8.73
C ALA A 52 7.43 -13.82 7.55
N THR A 53 8.72 -14.18 7.56
CA THR A 53 9.64 -13.88 6.46
C THR A 53 9.35 -14.78 5.26
N ALA A 54 9.14 -16.09 5.48
CA ALA A 54 8.76 -17.04 4.45
C ALA A 54 7.42 -16.68 3.79
N GLU A 55 6.40 -16.29 4.58
CA GLU A 55 5.11 -15.82 4.07
C GLU A 55 5.27 -14.55 3.21
N LYS A 56 6.11 -13.61 3.63
CA LYS A 56 6.39 -12.40 2.84
C LYS A 56 7.04 -12.75 1.49
N GLU A 57 8.02 -13.65 1.48
CA GLU A 57 8.66 -14.10 0.25
C GLU A 57 7.71 -14.91 -0.64
N ALA A 58 6.92 -15.83 -0.07
CA ALA A 58 5.89 -16.56 -0.81
C ALA A 58 4.85 -15.61 -1.42
N ARG A 59 4.44 -14.56 -0.71
CA ARG A 59 3.53 -13.53 -1.22
C ARG A 59 4.16 -12.69 -2.34
N LYS A 60 5.48 -12.46 -2.30
CA LYS A 60 6.20 -11.80 -3.40
C LYS A 60 6.27 -12.71 -4.63
N GLN A 61 6.61 -13.98 -4.45
CA GLN A 61 6.66 -14.98 -5.52
C GLN A 61 5.28 -15.14 -6.18
N ALA A 62 4.21 -15.27 -5.40
CA ALA A 62 2.84 -15.35 -5.92
C ALA A 62 2.38 -14.07 -6.65
N LYS A 63 2.96 -12.90 -6.33
CA LYS A 63 2.74 -11.65 -7.08
C LYS A 63 3.55 -11.61 -8.38
N ALA A 64 4.74 -12.22 -8.40
CA ALA A 64 5.61 -12.30 -9.57
C ALA A 64 5.15 -13.36 -10.58
N GLU A 65 4.52 -14.44 -10.13
CA GLU A 65 3.94 -15.49 -10.98
C GLU A 65 2.63 -15.06 -11.67
N LYS A 66 1.94 -14.05 -11.11
CA LYS A 66 0.79 -13.46 -11.80
C LYS A 66 1.31 -12.80 -13.08
N PRO A 67 0.69 -13.07 -14.24
CA PRO A 67 1.13 -12.49 -15.50
C PRO A 67 1.23 -10.97 -15.31
N PRO A 68 2.34 -10.34 -15.73
CA PRO A 68 2.49 -8.90 -15.63
C PRO A 68 1.26 -8.28 -16.29
N LYS A 69 0.51 -7.48 -15.52
CA LYS A 69 -0.63 -6.73 -16.06
C LYS A 69 -0.10 -6.02 -17.30
N LYS A 70 -0.71 -6.28 -18.47
CA LYS A 70 -0.35 -5.63 -19.74
C LYS A 70 -0.09 -4.15 -19.44
N PRO A 71 1.02 -3.57 -19.94
CA PRO A 71 1.26 -2.14 -19.80
C PRO A 71 -0.02 -1.43 -20.17
N ARG A 72 -0.62 -0.73 -19.20
CA ARG A 72 -1.88 -0.06 -19.41
C ARG A 72 -1.59 0.97 -20.49
N GLU A 73 -2.27 0.88 -21.62
CA GLU A 73 -2.15 1.89 -22.68
C GLU A 73 -2.33 3.26 -22.01
N PRO A 74 -1.45 4.24 -22.29
CA PRO A 74 -1.55 5.56 -21.70
C PRO A 74 -2.97 6.09 -21.92
N ASP A 75 -3.70 6.30 -20.84
CA ASP A 75 -5.04 6.88 -20.90
C ASP A 75 -4.88 8.33 -21.38
N LEU A 76 -5.25 8.59 -22.64
CA LEU A 76 -5.12 9.91 -23.27
C LEU A 76 -5.93 10.98 -22.52
N VAL A 77 -7.00 10.57 -21.85
CA VAL A 77 -7.92 11.45 -21.12
C VAL A 77 -7.41 11.69 -19.70
N PHE A 78 -6.77 10.69 -19.09
CA PHE A 78 -6.22 10.77 -17.75
C PHE A 78 -4.75 10.30 -17.69
N PRO A 79 -3.79 11.11 -18.17
CA PRO A 79 -2.38 10.72 -18.35
C PRO A 79 -1.64 10.34 -17.05
N ARG A 80 -2.19 10.73 -15.89
CA ARG A 80 -1.64 10.42 -14.56
C ARG A 80 -2.37 9.25 -13.87
N SER A 81 -3.34 8.63 -14.52
CA SER A 81 -4.06 7.47 -14.02
C SER A 81 -3.10 6.29 -13.77
N GLY A 82 -3.03 5.82 -12.51
CA GLY A 82 -2.16 4.73 -12.08
C GLY A 82 -0.71 5.14 -11.74
N LYS A 83 -0.34 6.41 -11.88
CA LYS A 83 0.94 6.92 -11.36
C LYS A 83 0.86 7.17 -9.85
N PRO A 84 1.98 7.10 -9.10
CA PRO A 84 2.03 7.50 -7.70
C PRO A 84 1.49 8.91 -7.49
N TRP A 85 0.88 9.19 -6.33
CA TRP A 85 0.45 10.54 -5.96
C TRP A 85 1.66 11.41 -5.69
N ALA A 86 1.74 12.56 -6.37
CA ALA A 86 2.77 13.55 -6.08
C ALA A 86 2.40 14.30 -4.79
N SER A 87 3.38 14.82 -4.05
CA SER A 87 3.12 15.60 -2.84
C SER A 87 2.25 16.82 -3.13
N GLU A 88 2.47 17.46 -4.28
CA GLU A 88 1.70 18.62 -4.72
C GLU A 88 0.24 18.28 -5.03
N ASP A 89 -0.02 17.06 -5.54
CA ASP A 89 -1.38 16.57 -5.79
C ASP A 89 -2.14 16.34 -4.47
N LEU A 90 -1.42 15.93 -3.42
CA LEU A 90 -1.96 15.71 -2.08
C LEU A 90 -2.24 17.04 -1.37
N ASP A 91 -1.27 17.95 -1.39
CA ASP A 91 -1.42 19.29 -0.78
C ASP A 91 -2.61 20.04 -1.39
N LEU A 92 -2.84 19.88 -2.70
CA LEU A 92 -4.00 20.46 -3.38
C LEU A 92 -5.32 19.82 -2.91
N ILE A 93 -5.35 18.50 -2.72
CA ILE A 93 -6.54 17.82 -2.19
C ILE A 93 -6.82 18.31 -0.79
N HIS A 94 -5.83 18.27 0.11
CA HIS A 94 -5.96 18.74 1.50
C HIS A 94 -6.43 20.19 1.58
N GLY A 95 -5.78 21.10 0.84
CA GLY A 95 -6.14 22.51 0.83
C GLY A 95 -7.57 22.80 0.39
N ILE A 96 -8.18 21.91 -0.42
CA ILE A 96 -9.56 22.05 -0.87
C ILE A 96 -10.53 21.34 0.09
N ILE A 97 -10.24 20.10 0.50
CA ILE A 97 -11.18 19.30 1.31
C ILE A 97 -11.22 19.71 2.78
N ASP A 98 -10.14 20.29 3.31
CA ASP A 98 -10.07 20.71 4.71
C ASP A 98 -10.90 21.99 4.95
N GLY A 99 -11.12 22.78 3.90
CA GLY A 99 -11.82 24.07 3.96
C GLY A 99 -13.32 24.02 3.62
N ILE A 100 -13.85 22.87 3.16
CA ILE A 100 -15.23 22.75 2.69
C ILE A 100 -16.01 21.65 3.43
N PRO A 101 -17.33 21.81 3.58
CA PRO A 101 -18.19 20.80 4.15
C PRO A 101 -18.36 19.60 3.20
N ASP A 102 -18.73 18.44 3.75
CA ASP A 102 -18.81 17.18 3.00
C ASP A 102 -19.81 17.23 1.83
N GLU A 103 -20.87 18.03 1.96
CA GLU A 103 -21.90 18.22 0.94
C GLU A 103 -21.37 18.95 -0.31
N GLU A 104 -20.29 19.71 -0.18
CA GLU A 104 -19.70 20.49 -1.29
C GLU A 104 -18.52 19.79 -1.96
N ILE A 105 -18.04 18.67 -1.40
CA ILE A 105 -16.92 17.90 -1.95
C ILE A 105 -17.24 17.41 -3.37
N ASP A 106 -18.50 17.04 -3.65
CA ASP A 106 -18.95 16.58 -4.96
C ASP A 106 -18.63 17.58 -6.09
N ASN A 107 -18.78 18.87 -5.81
CA ASN A 107 -18.53 19.93 -6.79
C ASN A 107 -17.06 20.05 -7.16
N GLN A 108 -16.15 19.60 -6.28
CA GLN A 108 -14.71 19.74 -6.45
C GLN A 108 -14.06 18.53 -7.14
N VAL A 109 -14.71 17.36 -7.12
CA VAL A 109 -14.14 16.11 -7.66
C VAL A 109 -13.82 16.22 -9.16
N LEU A 110 -14.70 16.83 -9.95
CA LEU A 110 -14.48 17.02 -11.40
C LEU A 110 -13.34 18.00 -11.68
N TRP A 111 -13.29 19.10 -10.92
CA TRP A 111 -12.25 20.10 -11.07
C TRP A 111 -10.87 19.54 -10.71
N LEU A 112 -10.78 18.79 -9.60
CA LEU A 112 -9.57 18.08 -9.19
C LEU A 112 -9.13 17.04 -10.22
N SER A 113 -10.09 16.32 -10.80
CA SER A 113 -9.85 15.34 -11.85
C SER A 113 -9.21 15.97 -13.09
N GLU A 114 -9.72 17.11 -13.54
CA GLU A 114 -9.18 17.86 -14.68
C GLU A 114 -7.78 18.41 -14.37
N LYS A 115 -7.59 19.03 -13.20
CA LYS A 115 -6.29 19.63 -12.81
C LYS A 115 -5.18 18.60 -12.62
N GLN A 116 -5.49 17.45 -12.03
CA GLN A 116 -4.49 16.43 -11.73
C GLN A 116 -4.35 15.39 -12.86
N GLY A 117 -5.21 15.44 -13.88
CA GLY A 117 -5.22 14.46 -14.98
C GLY A 117 -5.47 13.03 -14.51
N ARG A 118 -6.30 12.88 -13.47
CA ARG A 118 -6.70 11.60 -12.85
C ARG A 118 -8.19 11.41 -12.97
N THR A 119 -8.68 10.17 -12.91
CA THR A 119 -10.12 9.92 -12.98
C THR A 119 -10.84 10.51 -11.77
N PRO A 120 -12.09 10.99 -11.92
CA PRO A 120 -12.91 11.45 -10.79
C PRO A 120 -13.02 10.40 -9.68
N TYR A 121 -13.14 9.13 -10.08
CA TYR A 121 -13.12 7.99 -9.15
C TYR A 121 -11.83 7.88 -8.33
N ALA A 122 -10.67 8.16 -8.92
CA ALA A 122 -9.40 8.10 -8.21
C ALA A 122 -9.26 9.23 -7.18
N ILE A 123 -9.75 10.43 -7.51
CA ILE A 123 -9.84 11.55 -6.56
C ILE A 123 -10.76 11.16 -5.39
N ALA A 124 -11.95 10.63 -5.69
CA ALA A 124 -12.91 10.21 -4.67
C ALA A 124 -12.34 9.13 -3.73
N LEU A 125 -11.67 8.11 -4.26
CA LEU A 125 -10.98 7.11 -3.44
C LEU A 125 -9.89 7.71 -2.55
N LYS A 126 -9.21 8.76 -3.03
CA LYS A 126 -8.16 9.43 -2.24
C LYS A 126 -8.76 10.23 -1.10
N ILE A 127 -9.91 10.87 -1.30
CA ILE A 127 -10.68 11.57 -0.25
C ILE A 127 -11.14 10.57 0.83
N VAL A 128 -11.68 9.41 0.42
CA VAL A 128 -12.03 8.31 1.33
C VAL A 128 -10.82 7.82 2.12
N SER A 129 -9.66 7.67 1.47
CA SER A 129 -8.42 7.27 2.17
C SER A 129 -7.93 8.29 3.19
N GLU A 130 -8.36 9.55 3.07
CA GLU A 130 -8.05 10.63 4.00
C GLU A 130 -9.02 10.65 5.21
N GLY A 131 -9.99 9.74 5.24
CA GLY A 131 -10.96 9.60 6.33
C GLY A 131 -12.23 10.44 6.16
N ARG A 132 -12.44 11.03 4.97
CA ARG A 132 -13.66 11.79 4.63
C ARG A 132 -14.54 10.96 3.70
N LEU A 133 -15.86 10.96 3.92
CA LEU A 133 -16.84 10.21 3.10
C LEU A 133 -16.63 8.68 3.08
N ASP A 134 -17.47 7.95 2.36
CA ASP A 134 -17.50 6.48 2.34
C ASP A 134 -17.20 5.88 0.95
N GLU A 135 -16.91 4.57 0.93
CA GLU A 135 -16.59 3.86 -0.32
C GLU A 135 -17.77 3.83 -1.30
N GLU A 136 -19.03 3.86 -0.84
CA GLU A 136 -20.19 3.90 -1.73
C GLU A 136 -20.31 5.26 -2.42
N TRP A 137 -20.00 6.34 -1.72
CA TRP A 137 -19.87 7.66 -2.34
C TRP A 137 -18.82 7.65 -3.45
N ALA A 138 -17.63 7.08 -3.21
CA ALA A 138 -16.60 7.00 -4.23
C ALA A 138 -17.08 6.22 -5.47
N LYS A 139 -17.82 5.10 -5.30
CA LYS A 139 -18.34 4.29 -6.43
C LYS A 139 -19.25 5.07 -7.39
N ARG A 140 -19.95 6.11 -6.90
CA ARG A 140 -20.81 6.97 -7.74
C ARG A 140 -20.04 7.69 -8.85
N TRP A 141 -18.72 7.85 -8.69
CA TRP A 141 -17.84 8.50 -9.66
C TRP A 141 -17.29 7.55 -10.75
N GLN A 142 -17.55 6.25 -10.68
CA GLN A 142 -17.14 5.30 -11.71
C GLN A 142 -17.80 5.57 -13.08
N PRO A 143 -19.12 5.80 -13.16
CA PRO A 143 -19.78 6.14 -14.43
C PRO A 143 -19.29 7.46 -15.01
N ALA A 144 -19.04 8.48 -14.16
CA ALA A 144 -18.54 9.77 -14.62
C ALA A 144 -17.19 9.65 -15.35
N ALA A 145 -16.27 8.82 -14.84
CA ALA A 145 -15.00 8.55 -15.51
C ALA A 145 -15.19 7.86 -16.88
N LYS A 146 -16.20 7.01 -17.02
CA LYS A 146 -16.53 6.34 -18.29
C LYS A 146 -17.10 7.34 -19.30
N GLU A 147 -18.03 8.19 -18.88
CA GLU A 147 -18.64 9.21 -19.72
C GLU A 147 -17.62 10.23 -20.26
N ILE A 148 -16.66 10.65 -19.42
CA ILE A 148 -15.59 11.57 -19.84
C ILE A 148 -14.71 10.95 -20.93
N ARG A 149 -14.41 9.64 -20.84
CA ARG A 149 -13.67 8.91 -21.89
C ARG A 149 -14.44 8.84 -23.20
N GLU A 150 -15.74 8.55 -23.13
CA GLU A 150 -16.61 8.47 -24.31
C GLU A 150 -16.74 9.83 -25.01
N LYS A 151 -16.92 10.91 -24.25
CA LYS A 151 -16.96 12.28 -24.79
C LYS A 151 -15.66 12.66 -25.50
N HIS A 152 -14.52 12.34 -24.90
CA HIS A 152 -13.21 12.63 -25.50
C HIS A 152 -13.00 11.82 -26.80
N ALA A 153 -13.41 10.55 -26.83
CA ALA A 153 -13.36 9.72 -28.04
C ALA A 153 -14.21 10.32 -29.18
N GLN A 154 -15.45 10.75 -28.88
CA GLN A 154 -16.33 11.40 -29.87
C GLN A 154 -15.76 12.73 -30.39
N GLN A 155 -15.05 13.49 -29.55
CA GLN A 155 -14.39 14.72 -29.98
C GLN A 155 -13.23 14.44 -30.93
N LEU A 156 -12.41 13.42 -30.66
CA LEU A 156 -11.33 13.01 -31.55
C LEU A 156 -11.85 12.57 -32.92
N GLU A 157 -12.91 11.75 -32.96
CA GLU A 157 -13.55 11.32 -34.22
C GLU A 157 -14.06 12.51 -35.04
N LYS A 158 -14.69 13.49 -34.39
CA LYS A 158 -15.15 14.71 -35.07
C LYS A 158 -14.00 15.50 -35.66
N VAL A 159 -12.95 15.77 -34.89
CA VAL A 159 -11.78 16.54 -35.36
C VAL A 159 -11.10 15.85 -36.54
N GLN A 160 -10.99 14.52 -36.51
CA GLN A 160 -10.40 13.75 -37.60
C GLN A 160 -11.25 13.81 -38.88
N THR A 161 -12.58 13.73 -38.76
CA THR A 161 -13.51 13.86 -39.89
C THR A 161 -13.42 15.23 -40.58
N TYR A 162 -13.19 16.31 -39.82
CA TYR A 162 -13.04 17.67 -40.38
C TYR A 162 -11.68 17.93 -41.04
N GLN A 163 -10.63 17.16 -40.70
CA GLN A 163 -9.30 17.31 -41.30
C GLN A 163 -9.13 16.51 -42.60
N GLU A 164 -10.01 15.53 -42.85
CA GLU A 164 -10.03 14.69 -44.06
C GLU A 164 -11.04 15.17 -45.12
N SER A 165 -11.77 16.27 -44.86
CA SER A 165 -12.73 16.94 -45.78
C SER A 165 -12.13 18.20 -46.40
#